data_AF-A0A382I186-F1
#
_entry.id   AF-A0A382I186-F1
#
_cell.length_a   1.000
_cell.length_b   1.000
_cell.length_c   1.000
_cell.angle_alpha   90.00
_cell.angle_beta   90.00
_cell.angle_gamma   90.00
#
_symmetry.space_group_name_H-M   'P 1'
#
loop_
_entity.id
_entity.type
_entity.pdbx_description
1 polymer ?
#
loop_
_entity_poly.entity_id
_entity_poly.type
_entity_poly.pdbx_seq_one_letter_code
_entity_poly.pdbx_strand_id
1 'polypeptide(L)' 'MPYEELNKESLLWMYETMVTIRRFEEQSRREADAGKLRGMHSSIGQEAVPTGICAHLNEKDYVLGTHRS' A
#
# COMPACT_ATOMS: atom_id res chain seq x y z
N MET A 1 2.56 -15.61 0.06
CA MET A 1 3.86 -16.22 0.39
C MET A 1 4.91 -15.14 0.26
N PRO A 2 5.89 -15.08 1.17
CA PRO A 2 6.98 -14.12 1.04
C PRO A 2 7.80 -14.40 -0.22
N TYR A 3 8.20 -13.34 -0.92
CA TYR A 3 9.10 -13.45 -2.06
C TYR A 3 10.55 -13.43 -1.57
N GLU A 4 11.29 -14.52 -1.79
CA GLU A 4 12.71 -14.63 -1.38
C GLU A 4 13.66 -13.95 -2.38
N GLU A 5 13.24 -13.80 -3.64
CA GLU A 5 14.04 -13.21 -4.71
C GLU A 5 13.26 -12.15 -5.50
N LEU A 6 13.99 -11.14 -5.98
CA LEU A 6 13.49 -10.15 -6.93
C LEU A 6 13.55 -10.71 -8.36
N ASN A 7 12.48 -11.41 -8.73
CA ASN A 7 12.28 -11.96 -10.06
C ASN A 7 11.11 -11.25 -10.75
N LYS A 8 10.78 -11.65 -11.98
CA LYS A 8 9.72 -11.00 -12.76
C LYS A 8 8.36 -11.01 -12.04
N GLU A 9 8.02 -12.12 -11.38
CA GLU A 9 6.74 -12.27 -10.69
C GLU A 9 6.67 -11.35 -9.47
N SER A 10 7.69 -11.36 -8.61
CA SER A 10 7.73 -10.50 -7.43
C SER A 10 7.75 -9.02 -7.80
N LEU A 11 8.49 -8.63 -8.84
CA LEU A 11 8.50 -7.26 -9.34
C LEU A 11 7.15 -6.80 -9.90
N LEU A 12 6.44 -7.67 -10.63
CA LEU A 12 5.10 -7.35 -11.12
C LEU A 12 4.11 -7.19 -9.97
N TRP A 13 4.14 -8.11 -8.99
CA TRP A 13 3.29 -8.00 -7.80
C TRP A 13 3.58 -6.71 -7.01
N MET A 14 4.84 -6.36 -6.81
CA MET A 14 5.21 -5.13 -6.10
C MET A 14 4.75 -3.89 -6.87
N TYR A 15 4.92 -3.87 -8.19
CA TYR A 15 4.45 -2.77 -9.03
C TYR A 15 2.92 -2.61 -8.95
N GLU A 16 2.18 -3.69 -9.16
CA GLU A 16 0.71 -3.69 -9.09
C GLU A 16 0.21 -3.24 -7.71
N THR A 17 0.86 -3.71 -6.65
CA THR A 17 0.53 -3.32 -5.27
C THR A 17 0.74 -1.82 -5.05
N MET A 18 1.91 -1.28 -5.44
CA MET A 18 2.18 0.16 -5.30
C MET A 18 1.22 1.01 -6.12
N VAL A 19 0.90 0.60 -7.36
CA VAL A 19 -0.07 1.30 -8.21
C VAL A 19 -1.46 1.26 -7.60
N THR A 20 -1.87 0.12 -7.03
CA THR A 20 -3.16 -0.04 -6.36
C THR A 20 -3.28 0.91 -5.18
N ILE A 21 -2.27 0.97 -4.31
CA ILE A 21 -2.22 1.90 -3.18
C ILE A 21 -2.33 3.35 -3.69
N ARG A 22 -1.54 3.72 -4.71
CA ARG A 22 -1.59 5.07 -5.30
C ARG A 22 -2.98 5.42 -5.80
N ARG A 23 -3.64 4.53 -6.54
CA ARG A 23 -4.98 4.79 -7.09
C ARG A 23 -6.04 4.90 -6.01
N PHE A 24 -5.98 4.05 -4.98
CA PHE A 24 -6.86 4.15 -3.83
C PHE A 24 -6.70 5.49 -3.11
N GLU A 25 -5.46 5.90 -2.86
CA GLU A 25 -5.14 7.16 -2.19
C GLU A 25 -5.58 8.38 -3.00
N GLU A 26 -5.29 8.41 -4.31
CA GLU A 26 -5.74 9.48 -5.21
C GLU A 26 -7.27 9.60 -5.22
N GLN A 27 -7.99 8.48 -5.26
CA GLN A 27 -9.45 8.50 -5.24
C GLN A 27 -9.98 8.94 -3.88
N SER A 28 -9.41 8.41 -2.79
CA SER A 28 -9.79 8.79 -1.43
C SER A 28 -9.61 10.29 -1.22
N ARG A 29 -8.54 10.89 -1.79
CA ARG A 29 -8.28 12.33 -1.74
C ARG A 29 -9.39 13.11 -2.44
N ARG A 30 -9.81 12.68 -3.63
CA ARG A 30 -10.92 13.30 -4.38
C ARG A 30 -12.23 13.25 -3.60
N GLU A 31 -12.55 12.13 -2.98
CA GLU A 31 -13.78 12.00 -2.17
C GLU A 31 -13.73 12.84 -0.89
N ALA A 32 -12.55 13.00 -0.29
CA ALA A 32 -12.35 13.90 0.85
C ALA A 32 -12.50 15.37 0.45
N ASP A 33 -11.91 15.77 -0.67
CA ASP A 33 -12.07 17.13 -1.24
C ASP A 33 -13.54 17.40 -1.60
N ALA A 34 -14.29 16.37 -2.02
CA ALA A 34 -15.74 16.43 -2.24
C ALA A 34 -16.58 16.39 -0.94
N GLY A 35 -15.95 16.31 0.24
CA GLY A 35 -16.62 16.29 1.54
C GLY A 35 -17.29 14.97 1.92
N LYS A 36 -17.09 13.90 1.14
CA LYS A 36 -17.71 12.58 1.36
C LYS A 36 -16.88 11.67 2.26
N LEU A 37 -15.58 11.94 2.38
CA LEU A 37 -14.66 11.23 3.27
C LEU A 37 -14.07 12.21 4.29
N ARG A 38 -13.96 11.81 5.56
CA ARG A 38 -13.37 12.62 6.64
C ARG A 38 -12.29 11.84 7.37
N GLY A 39 -11.31 12.57 7.93
CA GLY A 39 -10.28 11.97 8.80
C GLY A 39 -9.22 11.14 8.08
N MET A 40 -9.00 11.36 6.77
CA MET A 40 -7.98 10.64 6.01
C MET A 40 -6.58 11.21 6.26
N HIS A 41 -5.56 10.36 6.27
CA HIS A 41 -4.17 10.77 6.23
C HIS A 41 -3.47 10.06 5.09
N SER A 42 -3.23 10.80 4.00
CA SER A 42 -2.73 10.19 2.77
C SER A 42 -1.29 9.72 2.87
N SER A 43 -0.99 8.53 2.35
CA SER A 43 0.37 7.97 2.25
C SER A 43 1.01 8.10 0.87
N ILE A 44 0.46 8.96 -0.02
CA ILE A 44 1.01 9.16 -1.37
C ILE A 44 2.52 9.45 -1.31
N GLY A 45 3.30 8.66 -2.04
CA GLY A 45 4.76 8.71 -2.07
C GLY A 45 5.45 7.74 -1.11
N GLN A 46 4.70 6.99 -0.30
CA GLN A 46 5.22 6.02 0.66
C GLN A 46 4.83 4.57 0.31
N GLU A 47 4.31 4.31 -0.88
CA GLU A 47 3.72 3.01 -1.27
C GLU A 47 4.73 1.86 -1.23
N ALA A 48 6.02 2.17 -1.44
CA ALA A 48 7.10 1.19 -1.38
C ALA A 48 7.28 0.60 0.03
N VAL A 49 6.93 1.33 1.09
CA VAL A 49 7.10 0.87 2.47
C VAL A 49 6.17 -0.30 2.81
N PRO A 50 4.83 -0.19 2.70
CA PRO A 50 3.94 -1.32 2.96
C PRO A 50 4.11 -2.42 1.92
N THR A 51 4.33 -2.07 0.64
CA THR A 51 4.54 -3.09 -0.41
C THR A 51 5.80 -3.92 -0.14
N GLY A 52 6.92 -3.26 0.15
CA GLY A 52 8.20 -3.91 0.38
C GLY A 52 8.20 -4.77 1.63
N ILE A 53 7.60 -4.30 2.73
CA ILE A 53 7.54 -5.10 3.96
C ILE A 53 6.61 -6.30 3.77
N CYS A 54 5.40 -6.09 3.23
CA CYS A 54 4.43 -7.16 3.01
C CYS A 54 4.89 -8.18 1.97
N ALA A 55 5.80 -7.82 1.06
CA ALA A 55 6.44 -8.77 0.15
C ALA A 55 7.21 -9.89 0.89
N HIS A 56 7.65 -9.65 2.13
CA HIS A 56 8.46 -10.57 2.92
C HIS A 56 7.73 -11.14 4.14
N LEU A 57 6.47 -10.77 4.34
CA LEU A 57 5.63 -11.31 5.41
C LEU A 57 4.75 -12.46 4.90
N ASN A 58 4.29 -13.27 5.83
CA ASN A 58 3.28 -14.29 5.62
C ASN A 58 2.04 -14.00 6.47
N GLU A 59 0.96 -14.75 6.23
CA GLU A 59 -0.35 -14.51 6.86
C GLU A 59 -0.36 -14.70 8.39
N LYS A 60 0.69 -15.33 8.96
CA LYS A 60 0.84 -15.51 10.41
C LYS A 60 1.60 -14.37 11.08
N ASP A 61 2.19 -13.46 10.29
CA ASP A 61 2.94 -12.32 10.81
C ASP A 61 1.99 -11.18 11.17
N TYR A 62 2.32 -10.45 12.22
CA TYR A 62 1.55 -9.31 12.69
C TYR A 62 2.16 -8.00 12.19
N VAL A 63 1.31 -7.08 11.74
CA VAL A 63 1.68 -5.71 11.36
C VAL A 63 0.86 -4.74 12.20
N LEU A 64 1.53 -3.74 12.79
CA LEU A 64 0.87 -2.64 13.48
C LEU A 64 1.14 -1.33 12.74
N GLY A 65 0.06 -0.71 12.27
CA GLY A 65 0.07 0.59 11.62
C GLY A 65 -0.15 1.76 12.57
N THR A 66 -0.13 2.97 12.03
CA THR A 66 -0.48 4.20 12.78
C THR A 66 -1.69 4.87 12.10
N HIS A 67 -1.79 6.20 12.12
CA HIS A 67 -2.89 6.92 11.45
C HIS A 67 -2.75 6.97 9.93
N ARG A 68 -1.64 6.46 9.37
CA ARG A 68 -1.29 6.50 7.93
C ARG A 68 -0.92 5.10 7.42
N SER A 69 -1.79 4.15 7.68
CA SER A 69 -1.66 2.74 7.26
C SER A 69 -2.96 2.25 6.67
#